data_AF-A0A7S4F910-F1
#
_entry.id   AF-A0A7S4F910-F1
#
_cell.length_a   1.000
_cell.length_b   1.000
_cell.length_c   1.000
_cell.angle_alpha   90.00
_cell.angle_beta   90.00
_cell.angle_gamma   90.00
#
_symmetry.space_group_name_H-M   'P 1'
#
loop_
_entity.id
_entity.type
_entity.pdbx_description
1 polymer ?
#
loop_
_entity_poly.entity_id
_entity_poly.type
_entity_poly.pdbx_seq_one_letter_code
_entity_poly.pdbx_strand_id
1 'polypeptide(L)'
;DACERSLHTFAMLSTRLASRVVARGSRLFSSSAASASAIPHRALIGGAVAVGAAGLYYGNKTGCLSLDITFKLPVEIDTAQLVRQLRRCEPADLSSLTKVAKDDLGLLPQPEAPTYRTALVEIYVRSAPYGGSDKSSNGHRYDSIPFANGMINAGMSCNLVHYVHEEHDKFVEAMKQFDAIIVRCNPGQIKADGGSQAKFDDAMRGLQKLGIQV
;
A
#
# COMPACT_ATOMS: atom_id res chain seq x y z
N ASP A 1 7.44 18.84 -0.51
CA ASP A 1 7.96 19.37 0.77
C ASP A 1 7.37 18.79 2.07
N ALA A 2 6.58 17.69 2.04
CA ALA A 2 6.17 16.94 3.24
C ALA A 2 6.83 15.55 3.34
N CYS A 3 7.16 14.92 2.20
CA CYS A 3 7.91 13.65 2.15
C CYS A 3 9.31 13.76 2.78
N GLU A 4 10.00 14.88 2.57
CA GLU A 4 11.34 15.14 3.12
C GLU A 4 11.31 15.32 4.66
N ARG A 5 10.19 15.82 5.21
CA ARG A 5 10.03 16.03 6.66
C ARG A 5 9.77 14.71 7.41
N SER A 6 9.15 13.73 6.76
CA SER A 6 8.92 12.40 7.36
C SER A 6 10.24 11.63 7.51
N LEU A 7 11.11 11.71 6.51
CA LEU A 7 12.47 11.14 6.55
C LEU A 7 13.36 11.81 7.62
N HIS A 8 13.28 13.14 7.76
CA HIS A 8 14.01 13.86 8.81
C HIS A 8 13.54 13.50 10.25
N THR A 9 12.26 13.20 10.43
CA THR A 9 11.69 12.86 11.74
C THR A 9 12.13 11.44 12.17
N PHE A 10 12.26 10.51 11.22
CA PHE A 10 12.81 9.17 11.47
C PHE A 10 14.31 9.19 11.79
N ALA A 11 15.09 10.04 11.08
CA ALA A 11 16.52 10.22 11.34
C ALA A 11 16.80 10.86 12.72
N MET A 12 15.95 11.79 13.16
CA MET A 12 16.02 12.44 14.48
C MET A 12 15.64 11.52 15.65
N LEU A 13 14.74 10.54 15.44
CA LEU A 13 14.41 9.54 16.47
C LEU A 13 15.56 8.54 16.68
N SER A 14 16.25 8.16 15.61
CA SER A 14 17.41 7.26 15.64
C SER A 14 18.59 7.84 16.42
N THR A 15 18.87 9.14 16.23
CA THR A 15 19.96 9.84 16.94
C THR A 15 19.66 10.05 18.44
N ARG A 16 18.39 10.25 18.84
CA ARG A 16 18.03 10.40 20.27
C ARG A 16 18.07 9.09 21.06
N LEU A 17 17.85 7.94 20.42
CA LEU A 17 18.00 6.64 21.06
C LEU A 17 19.49 6.31 21.31
N ALA A 18 20.36 6.65 20.37
CA ALA A 18 21.81 6.44 20.49
C ALA A 18 22.42 7.22 21.66
N SER A 19 22.00 8.48 21.88
CA SER A 19 22.55 9.30 22.98
C SER A 19 22.09 8.86 24.38
N ARG A 20 20.93 8.19 24.52
CA ARG A 20 20.45 7.72 25.83
C ARG A 20 21.11 6.43 26.31
N VAL A 21 21.64 5.62 25.40
CA VAL A 21 22.36 4.38 25.75
C VAL A 21 23.76 4.67 26.27
N VAL A 22 24.41 5.74 25.79
CA VAL A 22 25.79 6.10 26.20
C VAL A 22 25.85 6.73 27.61
N ALA A 23 24.79 7.43 28.06
CA ALA A 23 24.82 8.15 29.34
C ALA A 23 24.63 7.29 30.61
N ARG A 24 24.31 6.00 30.48
CA ARG A 24 24.05 5.09 31.63
C ARG A 24 25.14 4.06 31.92
N GLY A 25 26.22 4.01 31.13
CA GLY A 25 27.29 3.01 31.25
C GLY A 25 28.48 3.37 32.13
N SER A 26 28.52 4.57 32.73
CA SER A 26 29.68 5.06 33.50
C SER A 26 29.37 5.19 34.99
N ARG A 27 29.05 4.06 35.63
CA ARG A 27 29.24 3.88 37.08
C ARG A 27 29.11 2.39 37.39
N LEU A 28 30.06 1.88 38.17
CA LEU A 28 30.20 0.50 38.67
C LEU A 28 31.06 -0.41 37.78
N PHE A 29 32.36 -0.49 38.09
CA PHE A 29 33.00 -1.77 38.40
C PHE A 29 34.27 -1.50 39.21
N SER A 30 34.13 -1.70 40.53
CA SER A 30 35.21 -1.97 41.47
C SER A 30 34.91 -3.34 42.07
N SER A 31 35.96 -4.15 42.20
CA SER A 31 36.15 -5.32 43.08
C SER A 31 35.29 -6.60 42.96
N SER A 32 36.05 -7.71 42.80
CA SER A 32 35.99 -9.04 43.44
C SER A 32 34.83 -10.03 43.18
N ALA A 33 35.23 -11.17 42.60
CA ALA A 33 34.99 -12.58 42.95
C ALA A 33 33.79 -12.99 43.84
N ALA A 34 32.98 -13.97 43.37
CA ALA A 34 32.80 -15.31 44.00
C ALA A 34 31.59 -16.10 43.43
N SER A 35 31.84 -17.41 43.22
CA SER A 35 30.99 -18.61 43.42
C SER A 35 29.53 -18.75 42.97
N ALA A 36 29.32 -19.75 42.09
CA ALA A 36 28.40 -20.91 42.16
C ALA A 36 26.86 -20.75 42.35
N SER A 37 26.12 -21.36 41.39
CA SER A 37 25.12 -22.44 41.56
C SER A 37 23.75 -22.26 40.85
N ALA A 38 23.26 -23.40 40.33
CA ALA A 38 21.86 -23.83 40.10
C ALA A 38 21.03 -23.36 38.87
N ILE A 39 20.60 -24.38 38.11
CA ILE A 39 19.56 -24.55 37.06
C ILE A 39 18.14 -24.60 37.73
N PRO A 40 16.91 -24.35 37.13
CA PRO A 40 16.42 -24.62 35.77
C PRO A 40 15.48 -23.60 35.05
N HIS A 41 15.35 -23.82 33.73
CA HIS A 41 14.22 -23.61 32.81
C HIS A 41 13.05 -22.68 33.20
N ARG A 42 13.02 -21.50 32.56
CA ARG A 42 11.77 -20.87 32.11
C ARG A 42 12.03 -20.02 30.87
N ALA A 43 11.43 -20.40 29.75
CA ALA A 43 11.49 -19.67 28.49
C ALA A 43 10.86 -18.28 28.66
N LEU A 44 11.69 -17.24 28.57
CA LEU A 44 11.29 -15.86 28.38
C LEU A 44 12.02 -15.38 27.14
N ILE A 45 11.26 -15.16 26.07
CA ILE A 45 11.70 -14.50 24.85
C ILE A 45 11.98 -13.04 25.24
N GLY A 46 13.20 -12.79 25.72
CA GLY A 46 13.78 -11.47 25.89
C GLY A 46 15.04 -11.44 25.06
N GLY A 47 14.98 -10.83 23.87
CA GLY A 47 16.14 -10.67 23.01
C GLY A 47 17.23 -9.90 23.74
N ALA A 48 18.30 -10.60 24.13
CA ALA A 48 19.49 -9.97 24.66
C ALA A 48 20.24 -9.30 23.50
N VAL A 49 20.33 -7.97 23.52
CA VAL A 49 21.23 -7.22 22.64
C VAL A 49 22.64 -7.38 23.22
N ALA A 50 23.42 -8.29 22.63
CA ALA A 50 24.85 -8.37 22.91
C ALA A 50 25.55 -7.21 22.19
N VAL A 51 25.88 -6.14 22.92
CA VAL A 51 26.76 -5.08 22.42
C VAL A 51 28.20 -5.58 22.57
N GLY A 52 28.80 -6.04 21.47
CA GLY A 52 30.23 -6.32 21.42
C GLY A 52 31.02 -5.04 21.62
N ALA A 53 31.91 -5.02 22.62
CA ALA A 53 32.79 -3.88 22.86
C ALA A 53 33.75 -3.71 21.67
N ALA A 54 33.60 -2.62 20.92
CA ALA A 54 34.57 -2.20 19.92
C ALA A 54 35.79 -1.60 20.64
N GLY A 55 36.92 -2.29 20.58
CA GLY A 55 38.20 -1.72 21.00
C GLY A 55 38.60 -0.61 20.03
N LEU A 56 38.66 0.64 20.50
CA LEU A 56 39.31 1.72 19.77
C LEU A 56 40.83 1.54 19.86
N TYR A 57 41.47 1.25 18.74
CA TYR A 57 42.92 1.39 18.60
C TYR A 57 43.25 2.71 17.92
N TYR A 58 44.02 3.56 18.59
CA TYR A 58 44.48 4.84 18.06
C TYR A 58 45.82 4.64 17.36
N GLY A 59 45.81 4.54 16.03
CA GLY A 59 47.00 4.43 15.18
C GLY A 59 47.05 5.59 14.20
N ASN A 60 48.10 6.40 14.30
CA ASN A 60 48.32 7.61 13.51
C ASN A 60 48.71 7.28 12.05
N LYS A 61 48.29 8.14 11.12
CA LYS A 61 48.60 8.21 9.67
C LYS A 61 47.63 7.51 8.69
N THR A 62 46.89 8.37 7.97
CA THR A 62 46.33 8.19 6.62
C THR A 62 45.55 6.90 6.35
N GLY A 63 44.23 6.95 6.42
CA GLY A 63 43.39 5.88 5.89
C GLY A 63 41.94 6.00 6.28
N CYS A 64 41.08 5.93 5.27
CA CYS A 64 39.62 5.83 5.32
C CYS A 64 39.09 5.02 6.54
N LEU A 65 38.21 5.62 7.34
CA LEU A 65 37.40 4.91 8.34
C LEU A 65 36.41 3.99 7.62
N SER A 66 36.76 2.71 7.50
CA SER A 66 35.82 1.67 7.06
C SER A 66 35.20 1.06 8.32
N LEU A 67 33.98 1.47 8.65
CA LEU A 67 33.22 0.89 9.75
C LEU A 67 32.36 -0.25 9.17
N ASP A 68 32.91 -1.46 9.11
CA ASP A 68 32.16 -2.65 8.67
C ASP A 68 31.25 -3.13 9.80
N ILE A 69 30.06 -2.52 9.93
CA ILE A 69 29.02 -3.02 10.82
C ILE A 69 28.27 -4.14 10.11
N THR A 70 28.65 -5.39 10.40
CA THR A 70 27.89 -6.55 9.93
C THR A 70 26.68 -6.78 10.84
N PHE A 71 25.54 -6.15 10.53
CA PHE A 71 24.26 -6.48 11.17
C PHE A 71 23.73 -7.80 10.60
N LYS A 72 23.90 -8.91 11.33
CA LYS A 72 23.11 -10.13 11.10
C LYS A 72 21.72 -9.96 11.71
N LEU A 73 20.83 -9.29 10.99
CA LEU A 73 19.40 -9.31 11.28
C LEU A 73 18.74 -10.44 10.47
N PRO A 74 18.09 -11.43 11.10
CA PRO A 74 17.23 -12.37 10.37
C PRO A 74 15.88 -11.68 10.13
N VAL A 75 15.84 -10.70 9.23
CA VAL A 75 14.57 -10.18 8.71
C VAL A 75 14.39 -10.83 7.35
N GLU A 76 13.52 -11.83 7.29
CA GLU A 76 13.03 -12.38 6.04
C GLU A 76 12.10 -11.33 5.43
N ILE A 77 12.63 -10.52 4.50
CA ILE A 77 11.87 -9.47 3.83
C ILE A 77 11.02 -10.16 2.76
N ASP A 78 9.70 -10.15 2.94
CA ASP A 78 8.76 -10.50 1.87
C ASP A 78 8.77 -9.39 0.82
N THR A 79 9.63 -9.57 -0.19
CA THR A 79 9.79 -8.63 -1.29
C THR A 79 8.50 -8.46 -2.09
N ALA A 80 7.60 -9.45 -2.13
CA ALA A 80 6.33 -9.35 -2.83
C ALA A 80 5.36 -8.41 -2.10
N GLN A 81 5.29 -8.46 -0.77
CA GLN A 81 4.50 -7.50 0.02
C GLN A 81 5.04 -6.08 -0.10
N LEU A 82 6.35 -5.90 -0.07
CA LEU A 82 6.97 -4.58 -0.21
C LEU A 82 6.70 -3.99 -1.60
N VAL A 83 6.84 -4.78 -2.67
CA VAL A 83 6.50 -4.35 -4.04
C VAL A 83 5.01 -4.01 -4.15
N ARG A 84 4.12 -4.77 -3.51
CA ARG A 84 2.68 -4.48 -3.50
C ARG A 84 2.37 -3.17 -2.76
N GLN A 85 3.03 -2.90 -1.64
CA GLN A 85 2.90 -1.63 -0.92
C GLN A 85 3.42 -0.44 -1.72
N LEU A 86 4.57 -0.56 -2.38
CA LEU A 86 5.13 0.50 -3.22
C LEU A 86 4.21 0.83 -4.40
N ARG A 87 3.62 -0.20 -5.04
CA ARG A 87 2.63 -0.02 -6.12
C ARG A 87 1.34 0.66 -5.65
N ARG A 88 1.01 0.63 -4.35
CA ARG A 88 -0.19 1.28 -3.81
C ARG A 88 -0.07 2.80 -3.77
N CYS A 89 1.13 3.31 -3.50
CA CYS A 89 1.39 4.75 -3.43
C CYS A 89 1.34 5.44 -4.79
N GLU A 90 1.51 4.70 -5.88
CA GLU A 90 1.38 5.23 -7.23
C GLU A 90 -0.11 5.24 -7.66
N PRO A 91 -0.60 6.36 -8.24
CA PRO A 91 -1.93 6.41 -8.85
C PRO A 91 -2.11 5.31 -9.91
N ALA A 92 -3.34 4.82 -10.06
CA ALA A 92 -3.64 3.88 -11.13
C ALA A 92 -3.54 4.54 -12.50
N ASP A 93 -2.82 3.88 -13.42
CA ASP A 93 -2.79 4.31 -14.81
C ASP A 93 -4.05 3.81 -15.51
N LEU A 94 -4.95 4.75 -15.77
CA LEU A 94 -6.22 4.57 -16.46
C LEU A 94 -6.28 5.37 -17.76
N SER A 95 -5.15 5.92 -18.22
CA SER A 95 -5.09 6.78 -19.41
C SER A 95 -5.49 6.05 -20.70
N SER A 96 -5.40 4.72 -20.71
CA SER A 96 -5.77 3.86 -21.82
C SER A 96 -7.28 3.64 -21.98
N LEU A 97 -8.07 4.02 -20.97
CA LEU A 97 -9.51 3.83 -20.93
C LEU A 97 -10.26 5.13 -21.18
N THR A 98 -11.38 5.01 -21.89
CA THR A 98 -12.25 6.16 -22.14
C THR A 98 -13.01 6.56 -20.86
N LYS A 99 -12.77 7.79 -20.37
CA LYS A 99 -13.60 8.39 -19.31
C LYS A 99 -14.89 8.95 -19.92
N VAL A 100 -16.03 8.36 -19.55
CA VAL A 100 -17.35 8.77 -20.06
C VAL A 100 -17.97 9.88 -19.20
N ALA A 101 -17.66 9.90 -17.90
CA ALA A 101 -18.17 10.94 -17.02
C ALA A 101 -17.56 12.31 -17.31
N LYS A 102 -18.39 13.35 -17.14
CA LYS A 102 -18.00 14.75 -17.36
C LYS A 102 -17.13 15.28 -16.23
N ASP A 103 -17.48 14.92 -15.00
CA ASP A 103 -16.85 15.39 -13.77
C ASP A 103 -17.08 14.40 -12.63
N ASP A 104 -16.20 14.45 -11.63
CA ASP A 104 -16.26 13.64 -10.41
C ASP A 104 -16.69 14.53 -9.23
N LEU A 105 -17.69 15.40 -9.41
CA LEU A 105 -18.09 16.36 -8.38
C LEU A 105 -18.44 15.66 -7.06
N GLY A 106 -17.78 16.10 -5.98
CA GLY A 106 -17.98 15.56 -4.64
C GLY A 106 -17.07 14.38 -4.29
N LEU A 107 -16.22 13.92 -5.21
CA LEU A 107 -15.19 12.92 -4.90
C LEU A 107 -14.09 13.54 -4.01
N LEU A 108 -13.76 12.87 -2.92
CA LEU A 108 -12.68 13.26 -2.02
C LEU A 108 -11.31 13.04 -2.67
N PRO A 109 -10.27 13.79 -2.24
CA PRO A 109 -8.91 13.51 -2.67
C PRO A 109 -8.49 12.10 -2.26
N GLN A 110 -7.78 11.41 -3.15
CA GLN A 110 -7.25 10.08 -2.87
C GLN A 110 -6.17 10.16 -1.78
N PRO A 111 -6.09 9.18 -0.86
CA PRO A 111 -5.05 9.14 0.16
C PRO A 111 -3.66 8.96 -0.49
N GLU A 112 -2.63 9.62 0.06
CA GLU A 112 -1.25 9.54 -0.46
C GLU A 112 -0.65 8.12 -0.35
N ALA A 113 -1.06 7.37 0.68
CA ALA A 113 -0.60 6.01 0.95
C ALA A 113 -1.82 5.10 1.22
N PRO A 114 -2.54 4.67 0.17
CA PRO A 114 -3.72 3.82 0.34
C PRO A 114 -3.34 2.44 0.86
N THR A 115 -4.13 1.93 1.79
CA THR A 115 -4.00 0.55 2.29
C THR A 115 -4.32 -0.47 1.22
N TYR A 116 -5.31 -0.20 0.36
CA TYR A 116 -5.69 -1.00 -0.80
C TYR A 116 -6.06 -0.10 -1.97
N ARG A 117 -5.77 -0.58 -3.18
CA ARG A 117 -6.22 0.06 -4.42
C ARG A 117 -7.51 -0.58 -4.89
N THR A 118 -8.58 0.20 -4.96
CA THR A 118 -9.89 -0.28 -5.38
C THR A 118 -10.38 0.44 -6.63
N ALA A 119 -11.18 -0.25 -7.43
CA ALA A 119 -11.88 0.34 -8.57
C ALA A 119 -13.38 0.16 -8.40
N LEU A 120 -14.16 1.20 -8.67
CA LEU A 120 -15.60 1.12 -8.80
C LEU A 120 -15.94 1.16 -10.28
N VAL A 121 -16.45 0.04 -10.78
CA VAL A 121 -16.77 -0.18 -12.19
C VAL A 121 -18.25 0.09 -12.42
N GLU A 122 -18.51 0.96 -13.38
CA GLU A 122 -19.85 1.35 -13.81
C GLU A 122 -20.01 1.15 -15.30
N ILE A 123 -21.24 1.23 -15.80
CA ILE A 123 -21.49 1.22 -17.24
C ILE A 123 -22.36 2.40 -17.63
N TYR A 124 -22.10 3.01 -18.79
CA TYR A 124 -22.90 4.08 -19.38
C TYR A 124 -23.58 3.60 -20.66
N VAL A 125 -24.91 3.64 -20.73
CA VAL A 125 -25.67 3.23 -21.92
C VAL A 125 -25.84 4.43 -22.87
N ARG A 126 -25.09 4.46 -23.97
CA ARG A 126 -25.02 5.64 -24.88
C ARG A 126 -26.34 6.00 -25.54
N SER A 127 -27.22 5.03 -25.74
CA SER A 127 -28.55 5.22 -26.32
C SER A 127 -29.57 5.80 -25.34
N ALA A 128 -29.27 5.78 -24.04
CA ALA A 128 -30.17 6.25 -22.99
C ALA A 128 -29.81 7.69 -22.56
N PRO A 129 -30.81 8.52 -22.19
CA PRO A 129 -30.54 9.85 -21.65
C PRO A 129 -29.67 9.73 -20.39
N TYR A 130 -28.58 10.49 -20.35
CA TYR A 130 -27.60 10.49 -19.26
C TYR A 130 -26.97 9.11 -18.94
N GLY A 131 -27.07 8.14 -19.85
CA GLY A 131 -26.50 6.80 -19.64
C GLY A 131 -27.43 5.80 -18.93
N GLY A 132 -28.67 6.21 -18.63
CA GLY A 132 -29.67 5.42 -17.92
C GLY A 132 -30.37 6.22 -16.81
N SER A 133 -31.54 5.75 -16.39
CA SER A 133 -32.33 6.39 -15.32
C SER A 133 -31.68 6.32 -13.94
N ASP A 134 -30.65 5.48 -13.78
CA ASP A 134 -29.88 5.28 -12.56
C ASP A 134 -28.71 6.27 -12.40
N LYS A 135 -28.55 7.22 -13.33
CA LYS A 135 -27.38 8.08 -13.43
C LYS A 135 -27.71 9.56 -13.37
N SER A 136 -26.76 10.32 -12.87
CA SER A 136 -26.84 11.77 -12.84
C SER A 136 -26.33 12.37 -14.16
N SER A 137 -26.49 13.68 -14.32
CA SER A 137 -26.13 14.42 -15.53
C SER A 137 -24.62 14.38 -15.87
N ASN A 138 -23.78 14.01 -14.89
CA ASN A 138 -22.34 13.80 -15.06
C ASN A 138 -21.96 12.41 -15.59
N GLY A 139 -22.91 11.46 -15.67
CA GLY A 139 -22.68 10.10 -16.18
C GLY A 139 -22.24 9.06 -15.13
N HIS A 140 -22.11 9.45 -13.87
CA HIS A 140 -21.99 8.52 -12.74
C HIS A 140 -23.35 8.07 -12.24
N ARG A 141 -23.41 6.91 -11.58
CA ARG A 141 -24.58 6.54 -10.79
C ARG A 141 -24.71 7.46 -9.58
N TYR A 142 -25.92 7.55 -9.02
CA TYR A 142 -26.16 8.36 -7.83
C TYR A 142 -25.35 7.90 -6.60
N ASP A 143 -24.99 6.62 -6.56
CA ASP A 143 -24.32 5.99 -5.44
C ASP A 143 -22.79 5.91 -5.57
N SER A 144 -22.21 6.16 -6.75
CA SER A 144 -20.77 5.96 -7.02
C SER A 144 -19.88 6.85 -6.17
N ILE A 145 -20.20 8.16 -6.12
CA ILE A 145 -19.43 9.14 -5.36
C ILE A 145 -19.50 8.83 -3.85
N PRO A 146 -20.69 8.60 -3.24
CA PRO A 146 -20.78 8.13 -1.86
C PRO A 146 -19.98 6.86 -1.57
N PHE A 147 -20.03 5.85 -2.46
CA PHE A 147 -19.27 4.61 -2.30
C PHE A 147 -17.76 4.85 -2.32
N ALA A 148 -17.27 5.62 -3.30
CA ALA A 148 -15.87 5.96 -3.42
C ALA A 148 -15.38 6.74 -2.20
N ASN A 149 -16.14 7.73 -1.74
CA ASN A 149 -15.83 8.49 -0.54
C ASN A 149 -15.80 7.63 0.73
N GLY A 150 -16.69 6.63 0.82
CA GLY A 150 -16.65 5.65 1.91
C GLY A 150 -15.33 4.88 1.95
N MET A 151 -14.81 4.46 0.80
CA MET A 151 -13.52 3.77 0.71
C MET A 151 -12.34 4.70 0.99
N ILE A 152 -12.39 5.93 0.49
CA ILE A 152 -11.38 6.97 0.75
C ILE A 152 -11.28 7.27 2.24
N ASN A 153 -12.41 7.42 2.93
CA ASN A 153 -12.45 7.64 4.38
C ASN A 153 -11.92 6.44 5.18
N ALA A 154 -11.99 5.23 4.62
CA ALA A 154 -11.39 4.03 5.21
C ALA A 154 -9.88 3.90 4.91
N GLY A 155 -9.27 4.88 4.24
CA GLY A 155 -7.84 4.87 3.91
C GLY A 155 -7.50 3.97 2.71
N MET A 156 -8.48 3.67 1.85
CA MET A 156 -8.27 2.98 0.56
C MET A 156 -8.36 4.00 -0.58
N SER A 157 -7.71 3.74 -1.70
CA SER A 157 -7.96 4.54 -2.92
C SER A 157 -9.09 3.91 -3.72
N CYS A 158 -9.93 4.74 -4.34
CA CYS A 158 -11.02 4.30 -5.20
C CYS A 158 -11.02 5.10 -6.50
N ASN A 159 -10.75 4.40 -7.61
CA ASN A 159 -10.88 4.96 -8.95
C ASN A 159 -12.25 4.61 -9.55
N LEU A 160 -12.93 5.61 -10.09
CA LEU A 160 -14.17 5.41 -10.83
C LEU A 160 -13.83 5.04 -12.29
N VAL A 161 -14.36 3.93 -12.79
CA VAL A 161 -14.05 3.42 -14.13
C VAL A 161 -15.35 3.08 -14.86
N HIS A 162 -15.49 3.59 -16.09
CA HIS A 162 -16.58 3.20 -16.98
C HIS A 162 -16.16 2.01 -17.85
N TYR A 163 -16.95 0.95 -17.82
CA TYR A 163 -16.80 -0.18 -18.70
C TYR A 163 -17.36 0.17 -20.08
N VAL A 164 -16.44 0.28 -21.05
CA VAL A 164 -16.74 0.45 -22.48
C VAL A 164 -16.46 -0.89 -23.16
N HIS A 165 -17.48 -1.47 -23.80
CA HIS A 165 -17.40 -2.86 -24.27
C HIS A 165 -16.43 -3.05 -25.42
N GLU A 166 -16.21 -2.02 -26.23
CA GLU A 166 -15.22 -1.98 -27.31
C GLU A 166 -13.77 -2.05 -26.77
N GLU A 167 -13.55 -1.57 -25.55
CA GLU A 167 -12.24 -1.52 -24.90
C GLU A 167 -12.03 -2.66 -23.89
N HIS A 168 -12.79 -3.76 -24.03
CA HIS A 168 -12.80 -4.85 -23.04
C HIS A 168 -11.40 -5.36 -22.67
N ASP A 169 -10.51 -5.57 -23.63
CA ASP A 169 -9.18 -6.15 -23.36
C ASP A 169 -8.30 -5.16 -22.57
N LYS A 170 -8.35 -3.87 -22.92
CA LYS A 170 -7.67 -2.80 -22.19
C LYS A 170 -8.22 -2.66 -20.76
N PHE A 171 -9.54 -2.78 -20.62
CA PHE A 171 -10.21 -2.72 -19.32
C PHE A 171 -9.72 -3.84 -18.41
N VAL A 172 -9.68 -5.08 -18.89
CA VAL A 172 -9.20 -6.22 -18.10
C VAL A 172 -7.73 -6.06 -17.71
N GLU A 173 -6.90 -5.51 -18.60
CA GLU A 173 -5.50 -5.22 -18.29
C GLU A 173 -5.36 -4.15 -17.20
N ALA A 174 -6.09 -3.04 -17.31
CA ALA A 174 -6.10 -1.98 -16.31
C ALA A 174 -6.58 -2.49 -14.93
N MET A 175 -7.57 -3.38 -14.92
CA MET A 175 -8.13 -3.94 -13.69
C MET A 175 -7.15 -4.81 -12.89
N LYS A 176 -6.08 -5.34 -13.51
CA LYS A 176 -5.04 -6.12 -12.82
C LYS A 176 -4.20 -5.31 -11.83
N GLN A 177 -4.24 -3.97 -11.93
CA GLN A 177 -3.50 -3.09 -11.03
C GLN A 177 -4.19 -2.92 -9.66
N PHE A 178 -5.44 -3.35 -9.53
CA PHE A 178 -6.25 -3.13 -8.33
C PHE A 178 -6.26 -4.38 -7.43
N ASP A 179 -6.41 -4.15 -6.13
CA ASP A 179 -6.57 -5.20 -5.14
C ASP A 179 -8.04 -5.69 -5.09
N ALA A 180 -8.99 -4.78 -5.31
CA ALA A 180 -10.42 -5.09 -5.34
C ALA A 180 -11.18 -4.24 -6.36
N ILE A 181 -12.28 -4.78 -6.85
CA ILE A 181 -13.15 -4.18 -7.87
C ILE A 181 -14.58 -4.28 -7.36
N ILE A 182 -15.30 -3.17 -7.38
CA ILE A 182 -16.72 -3.11 -7.02
C ILE A 182 -17.51 -2.91 -8.31
N VAL A 183 -18.29 -3.90 -8.69
CA VAL A 183 -19.13 -3.82 -9.88
C VAL A 183 -20.48 -3.19 -9.54
N ARG A 184 -20.72 -1.99 -10.06
CA ARG A 184 -22.00 -1.27 -10.00
C ARG A 184 -22.66 -1.20 -11.36
N CYS A 185 -22.54 -2.26 -12.15
CA CYS A 185 -23.23 -2.42 -13.42
C CYS A 185 -24.61 -3.08 -13.21
N ASN A 186 -25.69 -2.41 -13.59
CA ASN A 186 -27.01 -3.03 -13.53
C ASN A 186 -27.12 -4.18 -14.57
N PRO A 187 -27.80 -5.28 -14.23
CA PRO A 187 -28.05 -6.36 -15.18
C PRO A 187 -28.69 -5.86 -16.47
N GLY A 188 -28.15 -6.29 -17.61
CA GLY A 188 -28.69 -5.96 -18.93
C GLY A 188 -28.22 -4.64 -19.52
N GLN A 189 -27.62 -3.72 -18.75
CA GLN A 189 -27.10 -2.46 -19.30
C GLN A 189 -25.92 -2.69 -20.26
N ILE A 190 -25.09 -3.71 -20.01
CA ILE A 190 -23.99 -4.10 -20.92
C ILE A 190 -24.56 -4.49 -22.29
N LYS A 191 -25.63 -5.29 -22.30
CA LYS A 191 -26.29 -5.68 -23.53
C LYS A 191 -26.99 -4.51 -24.21
N ALA A 192 -27.60 -3.61 -23.44
CA ALA A 192 -28.30 -2.44 -23.96
C ALA A 192 -27.35 -1.45 -24.67
N ASP A 193 -26.10 -1.36 -24.24
CA ASP A 193 -25.07 -0.56 -24.90
C ASP A 193 -24.39 -1.28 -26.09
N GLY A 194 -24.76 -2.55 -26.35
CA GLY A 194 -24.26 -3.35 -27.47
C GLY A 194 -23.16 -4.35 -27.11
N GLY A 195 -22.78 -4.44 -25.84
CA GLY A 195 -21.78 -5.39 -25.34
C GLY A 195 -22.34 -6.77 -25.00
N SER A 196 -21.46 -7.66 -24.54
CA SER A 196 -21.81 -9.02 -24.07
C SER A 196 -21.67 -9.14 -22.56
N GLN A 197 -22.78 -9.39 -21.87
CA GLN A 197 -22.79 -9.63 -20.41
C GLN A 197 -21.92 -10.84 -20.04
N ALA A 198 -22.03 -11.94 -20.80
CA ALA A 198 -21.26 -13.15 -20.54
C ALA A 198 -19.74 -12.89 -20.64
N LYS A 199 -19.31 -12.10 -21.63
CA LYS A 199 -17.90 -11.73 -21.80
C LYS A 199 -17.38 -10.93 -20.59
N PHE A 200 -18.17 -9.99 -20.08
CA PHE A 200 -17.83 -9.22 -18.88
C PHE A 200 -17.74 -10.13 -17.64
N ASP A 201 -18.75 -10.97 -17.40
CA ASP A 201 -18.79 -11.84 -16.23
C ASP A 201 -17.63 -12.86 -16.23
N ASP A 202 -17.26 -13.39 -17.40
CA ASP A 202 -16.14 -14.32 -17.55
C ASP A 202 -14.80 -13.63 -17.28
N ALA A 203 -14.64 -12.36 -17.68
CA ALA A 203 -13.48 -11.56 -17.34
C ALA A 203 -13.39 -11.31 -15.83
N MET A 204 -14.50 -10.99 -15.16
CA MET A 204 -14.53 -10.80 -13.70
C MET A 204 -14.15 -12.08 -12.96
N ARG A 205 -14.67 -13.25 -13.40
CA ARG A 205 -14.25 -14.56 -12.89
C ARG A 205 -12.75 -14.82 -13.14
N GLY A 206 -12.23 -14.37 -14.27
CA GLY A 206 -10.80 -14.42 -14.57
C GLY A 206 -9.95 -13.61 -13.59
N LEU A 207 -10.38 -12.39 -13.25
CA LEU A 207 -9.70 -11.54 -12.28
C LEU A 207 -9.76 -12.11 -10.85
N GLN A 208 -10.89 -12.69 -10.45
CA GLN A 208 -11.02 -13.40 -9.17
C GLN A 208 -10.01 -14.55 -9.04
N LYS A 209 -9.80 -15.32 -10.12
CA LYS A 209 -8.78 -16.40 -10.13
C LYS A 209 -7.34 -15.89 -10.00
N LEU A 210 -7.08 -14.63 -10.37
CA LEU A 210 -5.79 -13.97 -10.17
C LEU A 210 -5.61 -13.41 -8.75
N GLY A 211 -6.60 -13.57 -7.87
CA GLY A 211 -6.56 -13.09 -6.49
C GLY A 211 -7.02 -11.64 -6.31
N ILE A 212 -7.70 -11.07 -7.30
CA ILE A 212 -8.33 -9.75 -7.23
C ILE A 212 -9.75 -9.94 -6.74
N GLN A 213 -10.16 -9.24 -5.68
CA GLN A 213 -11.54 -9.37 -5.20
C GLN A 213 -12.49 -8.64 -6.15
N VAL A 214 -13.53 -9.32 -6.63
CA VAL A 214 -14.62 -8.73 -7.45
C VAL A 214 -15.95 -9.03 -6.80
#